data_AF-A0AAT9R3H4-F1
#
_entry.id   AF-A0AAT9R3H4-F1
#
_cell.length_a   1.000
_cell.length_b   1.000
_cell.length_c   1.000
_cell.angle_alpha   90.00
_cell.angle_beta   90.00
_cell.angle_gamma   90.00
#
_symmetry.space_group_name_H-M   'P 1'
#
loop_
_entity.id
_entity.type
_entity.pdbx_description
1 polymer ?
#
loop_
_entity_poly.entity_id
_entity_poly.type
_entity_poly.pdbx_seq_one_letter_code
_entity_poly.pdbx_strand_id
1 'polypeptide(L)'
;MLTIHAADEVRHTWDDPSPIKDGAVAVEGVRVHAVGPLVEIQERFPDARVRRWPGVLGPAHVHEGPLPDAPSPRERIHAVLKAGAAAVLEEHANTPELRAAAQRNDVVVLPHPRPTAIIATGRADLAVFDDSGTCMATVCAGRLVHRRR
;
A
#
# COMPACT_ATOMS: atom_id res chain seq x y z
N MET A 1 5.67 -16.90 0.08
CA MET A 1 6.67 -16.42 1.06
C MET A 1 6.05 -15.25 1.77
N LEU A 2 5.76 -15.46 3.05
CA LEU A 2 5.22 -14.44 3.93
C LEU A 2 6.27 -13.34 4.19
N THR A 3 5.84 -12.09 4.10
CA THR A 3 6.65 -10.91 4.41
C THR A 3 5.96 -10.09 5.48
N ILE A 4 6.68 -9.74 6.54
CA ILE A 4 6.24 -8.82 7.58
C ILE A 4 6.72 -7.42 7.21
N HIS A 5 5.79 -6.49 7.02
CA HIS A 5 6.07 -5.07 6.89
C HIS A 5 5.87 -4.41 8.25
N ALA A 6 6.96 -3.95 8.86
CA ALA A 6 6.98 -3.32 10.17
C ALA A 6 7.31 -1.83 10.06
N ALA A 7 6.75 -1.03 10.95
CA ALA A 7 7.00 0.41 11.00
C ALA A 7 6.92 0.92 12.45
N ASP A 8 7.28 2.18 12.68
CA ASP A 8 7.18 2.81 14.00
C ASP A 8 5.71 2.85 14.48
N GLU A 9 4.79 2.94 13.53
CA GLU A 9 3.36 2.95 13.75
C GLU A 9 2.61 2.22 12.64
N VAL A 10 1.60 1.41 12.98
CA VAL A 10 0.64 0.84 12.04
C VAL A 10 -0.77 1.34 12.32
N ARG A 11 -1.47 1.75 11.27
CA ARG A 11 -2.88 2.18 11.30
C ARG A 11 -3.76 1.28 10.45
N HIS A 12 -4.92 0.88 10.98
CA HIS A 12 -5.91 0.16 10.18
C HIS A 12 -6.58 1.07 9.15
N THR A 13 -6.87 2.31 9.54
CA THR A 13 -7.34 3.42 8.69
C THR A 13 -6.57 4.68 9.05
N TRP A 14 -6.46 5.66 8.15
CA TRP A 14 -5.64 6.85 8.41
C TRP A 14 -6.17 7.74 9.55
N ASP A 15 -7.47 7.67 9.81
CA ASP A 15 -8.21 8.36 10.88
C ASP A 15 -8.28 7.57 12.21
N ASP A 16 -7.66 6.38 12.27
CA ASP A 16 -7.63 5.55 13.49
C ASP A 16 -6.97 6.30 14.66
N PRO A 17 -7.70 6.57 15.76
CA PRO A 17 -7.15 7.28 16.92
C PRO A 17 -6.23 6.41 17.78
N SER A 18 -6.20 5.09 17.56
CA SER A 18 -5.46 4.12 18.39
C SER A 18 -4.47 3.31 17.55
N PRO A 19 -3.42 3.95 17.02
CA PRO A 19 -2.47 3.25 16.19
C PRO A 19 -1.64 2.23 16.99
N ILE A 20 -1.20 1.17 16.31
CA ILE A 20 -0.33 0.15 16.90
C ILE A 20 1.11 0.66 16.83
N LYS A 21 1.68 1.01 17.99
CA LYS A 21 3.10 1.35 18.12
C LYS A 21 3.97 0.11 17.90
N ASP A 22 5.10 0.30 17.21
CA ASP A 22 5.99 -0.80 16.79
C ASP A 22 5.20 -1.92 16.07
N GLY A 23 4.25 -1.51 15.24
CA GLY A 23 3.30 -2.39 14.58
C GLY A 23 3.86 -3.07 13.34
N ALA A 24 3.17 -4.12 12.91
CA ALA A 24 3.46 -4.81 11.66
C ALA A 24 2.24 -5.40 10.96
N VAL A 25 2.39 -5.60 9.66
CA VAL A 25 1.42 -6.29 8.79
C VAL A 25 2.11 -7.48 8.12
N ALA A 26 1.59 -8.68 8.35
CA ALA A 26 2.00 -9.90 7.69
C ALA A 26 1.25 -10.05 6.35
N VAL A 27 1.98 -10.23 5.26
CA VAL A 27 1.45 -10.35 3.91
C VAL A 27 1.95 -11.63 3.25
N GLU A 28 1.05 -12.38 2.63
CA GLU A 28 1.40 -13.50 1.74
C GLU A 28 0.53 -13.49 0.48
N GLY A 29 1.19 -13.70 -0.67
CA GLY A 29 0.53 -13.56 -1.97
C GLY A 29 -0.05 -12.15 -2.11
N VAL A 30 -1.36 -12.06 -2.32
CA VAL A 30 -2.08 -10.79 -2.44
C VAL A 30 -2.85 -10.40 -1.17
N ARG A 31 -2.67 -11.13 -0.06
CA ARG A 31 -3.53 -11.01 1.13
C ARG A 31 -2.77 -10.61 2.38
N VAL A 32 -3.47 -9.87 3.23
CA VAL A 32 -3.07 -9.63 4.62
C VAL A 32 -3.40 -10.88 5.45
N HIS A 33 -2.41 -11.38 6.18
CA HIS A 33 -2.55 -12.54 7.07
C HIS A 33 -2.73 -12.14 8.54
N ALA A 34 -2.11 -11.05 8.98
CA ALA A 34 -2.26 -10.51 10.33
C ALA A 34 -1.80 -9.05 10.40
N VAL A 35 -2.32 -8.34 11.39
CA VAL A 35 -1.92 -6.98 11.79
C VAL A 35 -1.82 -6.98 13.30
N GLY A 36 -0.78 -6.37 13.87
CA GLY A 36 -0.55 -6.40 15.31
C GLY A 36 0.81 -5.82 15.70
N PRO A 37 1.15 -5.83 16.99
CA PRO A 37 2.50 -5.52 17.45
C PRO A 37 3.53 -6.42 16.78
N LEU A 38 4.67 -5.87 16.38
CA LEU A 38 5.68 -6.60 15.62
C LEU A 38 6.13 -7.89 16.32
N VAL A 39 6.33 -7.84 17.64
CA VAL A 39 6.77 -9.00 18.43
C VAL A 39 5.80 -10.17 18.26
N GLU A 40 4.50 -9.92 18.46
CA GLU A 40 3.45 -10.94 18.31
C GLU A 40 3.38 -11.50 16.87
N ILE A 41 3.54 -10.63 15.87
CA ILE A 41 3.53 -11.04 14.46
C ILE A 41 4.76 -11.89 14.12
N GLN A 42 5.94 -11.57 14.66
CA GLN A 42 7.15 -12.36 14.47
C GLN A 42 7.07 -13.72 15.17
N GLU A 43 6.52 -13.77 16.39
CA GLU A 43 6.28 -15.03 17.10
C GLU A 43 5.33 -15.94 16.33
N ARG A 44 4.28 -15.38 15.73
CA ARG A 44 3.31 -16.12 14.92
C ARG A 44 3.91 -16.61 13.59
N PHE A 45 4.85 -15.86 13.01
CA PHE A 45 5.46 -16.17 11.71
C PHE A 45 7.00 -16.08 11.77
N PRO A 46 7.67 -17.01 12.48
CA PRO A 46 9.10 -16.91 12.79
C PRO A 46 10.00 -16.96 11.55
N ASP A 47 9.59 -17.67 10.49
CA ASP A 47 10.36 -17.80 9.25
C ASP A 47 10.07 -16.69 8.22
N ALA A 48 9.23 -15.72 8.58
CA ALA A 48 8.81 -14.67 7.66
C ALA A 48 9.95 -13.69 7.37
N ARG A 49 10.01 -13.23 6.11
CA ARG A 49 10.92 -12.14 5.76
C ARG A 49 10.45 -10.85 6.42
N VAL A 50 11.30 -10.22 7.24
CA VAL A 50 10.97 -8.94 7.86
C VAL A 50 11.52 -7.78 7.04
N ARG A 51 10.68 -6.74 6.85
CA ARG A 51 11.05 -5.45 6.28
C ARG A 51 10.63 -4.37 7.26
N ARG A 52 11.59 -3.55 7.69
CA ARG A 52 11.37 -2.41 8.58
C ARG A 52 11.40 -1.12 7.79
N TRP A 53 10.47 -0.23 8.08
CA TRP A 53 10.32 1.07 7.44
C TRP A 53 10.27 2.16 8.52
N PRO A 54 10.93 3.31 8.30
CA PRO A 54 10.70 4.48 9.15
C PRO A 54 9.31 5.06 8.86
N GLY A 55 8.62 5.54 9.89
CA GLY A 55 7.36 6.26 9.78
C GLY A 55 6.10 5.42 10.06
N VAL A 56 5.01 5.82 9.42
CA VAL A 56 3.65 5.28 9.66
C VAL A 56 3.23 4.41 8.48
N LEU A 57 2.91 3.16 8.76
CA LEU A 57 2.33 2.21 7.81
C LEU A 57 0.80 2.23 7.93
N GLY A 58 0.11 2.35 6.80
CA GLY A 58 -1.34 2.26 6.73
C GLY A 58 -1.81 1.67 5.40
N PRO A 59 -3.12 1.70 5.13
CA PRO A 59 -3.65 1.27 3.85
C PRO A 59 -3.17 2.19 2.73
N ALA A 60 -2.82 1.65 1.57
CA ALA A 60 -2.49 2.49 0.42
C ALA A 60 -3.65 3.42 0.06
N HIS A 61 -3.35 4.61 -0.45
CA HIS A 61 -4.37 5.59 -0.82
C HIS A 61 -5.10 5.24 -2.13
N VAL A 62 -6.26 5.86 -2.32
CA VAL A 62 -6.87 6.06 -3.63
C VAL A 62 -6.32 7.37 -4.18
N HIS A 63 -5.80 7.36 -5.40
CA HIS A 63 -5.43 8.59 -6.10
C HIS A 63 -6.67 9.15 -6.79
N GLU A 64 -7.25 10.17 -6.16
CA GLU A 64 -8.55 10.74 -6.55
C GLU A 64 -8.45 11.88 -7.56
N GLY A 65 -7.26 12.38 -7.86
CA GLY A 65 -7.06 13.45 -8.83
C GLY A 65 -6.59 12.96 -10.20
N PRO A 66 -6.37 13.89 -11.16
CA PRO A 66 -5.74 13.57 -12.42
C PRO A 66 -4.42 12.81 -12.23
N LEU A 67 -4.15 11.83 -13.09
CA LEU A 67 -2.91 11.07 -13.02
C LEU A 67 -1.71 12.01 -13.27
N PRO A 68 -0.60 11.85 -12.54
CA PRO A 68 0.59 12.68 -12.74
C PRO A 68 1.03 12.65 -14.21
N ASP A 69 1.49 13.77 -14.74
CA ASP A 69 2.01 13.79 -16.09
C ASP A 69 3.33 13.00 -16.17
N ALA A 70 3.41 12.17 -17.20
CA ALA A 70 4.57 11.33 -17.49
C ALA A 70 4.53 10.87 -18.95
N PRO A 71 5.69 10.50 -19.54
CA PRO A 71 5.81 10.21 -20.97
C PRO A 71 4.94 9.05 -21.48
N SER A 72 4.56 8.11 -20.61
CA SER A 72 3.73 6.95 -20.99
C SER A 72 2.66 6.61 -19.94
N PRO A 73 1.55 5.95 -20.34
CA PRO A 73 0.52 5.45 -19.42
C PRO A 73 1.09 4.60 -18.27
N ARG A 74 2.11 3.79 -18.54
CA ARG A 74 2.81 2.99 -17.54
C ARG A 74 3.52 3.88 -16.52
N GLU A 75 4.22 4.91 -16.97
CA GLU A 75 4.93 5.83 -16.07
C GLU A 75 3.98 6.67 -15.23
N ARG A 76 2.82 7.06 -15.78
CA ARG A 76 1.77 7.75 -15.01
C ARG A 76 1.24 6.88 -13.87
N ILE A 77 0.91 5.61 -14.13
CA ILE A 77 0.52 4.65 -13.08
C ILE A 77 1.66 4.41 -12.09
N HIS A 78 2.90 4.35 -12.56
CA HIS A 78 4.04 4.19 -11.66
C HIS A 78 4.26 5.42 -10.76
N ALA A 79 3.93 6.62 -11.22
CA ALA A 79 3.94 7.82 -10.38
C ALA A 79 2.89 7.76 -9.26
N VAL A 80 1.70 7.22 -9.53
CA VAL A 80 0.69 6.94 -8.48
C VAL A 80 1.23 5.99 -7.42
N LEU A 81 1.88 4.89 -7.83
CA LEU A 81 2.50 3.96 -6.90
C LEU A 81 3.61 4.62 -6.06
N LYS A 82 4.39 5.54 -6.64
CA LYS A 82 5.41 6.32 -5.92
C LYS A 82 4.81 7.29 -4.89
N ALA A 83 3.54 7.64 -5.03
CA ALA A 83 2.82 8.50 -4.10
C ALA A 83 2.11 7.73 -2.96
N GLY A 84 2.27 6.40 -2.88
CA GLY A 84 1.64 5.59 -1.84
C GLY A 84 0.19 5.19 -2.14
N ALA A 85 -0.24 5.31 -3.40
CA ALA A 85 -1.57 4.89 -3.82
C ALA A 85 -1.53 3.56 -4.59
N ALA A 86 -2.57 2.74 -4.39
CA ALA A 86 -2.76 1.45 -5.07
C ALA A 86 -4.08 1.37 -5.84
N ALA A 87 -4.82 2.47 -5.87
CA ALA A 87 -6.04 2.63 -6.66
C ALA A 87 -6.10 4.00 -7.33
N VAL A 88 -6.84 4.10 -8.43
CA VAL A 88 -7.13 5.32 -9.18
C VAL A 88 -8.63 5.36 -9.51
N LEU A 89 -9.16 6.55 -9.80
CA LEU A 89 -10.55 6.67 -10.27
C LEU A 89 -10.68 6.44 -11.78
N GLU A 90 -11.78 5.82 -12.20
CA GLU A 90 -12.10 5.53 -13.60
C GLU A 90 -12.12 6.80 -14.46
N GLU A 91 -12.58 7.92 -13.91
CA GLU A 91 -12.61 9.22 -14.59
C GLU A 91 -11.21 9.72 -14.99
N HIS A 92 -10.17 9.30 -14.26
CA HIS A 92 -8.78 9.65 -14.52
C HIS A 92 -7.99 8.55 -15.26
N ALA A 93 -8.55 7.35 -15.37
CA ALA A 93 -8.01 6.21 -16.12
C ALA A 93 -8.94 5.85 -17.31
N ASN A 94 -9.36 6.85 -18.07
CA ASN A 94 -10.41 6.72 -19.08
C ASN A 94 -9.95 6.12 -20.42
N THR A 95 -8.64 6.01 -20.67
CA THR A 95 -8.12 5.40 -21.91
C THR A 95 -7.82 3.90 -21.74
N PRO A 96 -7.95 3.08 -22.80
CA PRO A 96 -7.61 1.65 -22.76
C PRO A 96 -6.16 1.39 -22.32
N GLU A 97 -5.22 2.26 -22.70
CA GLU A 97 -3.81 2.12 -22.36
C GLU A 97 -3.55 2.36 -20.87
N LEU A 98 -4.25 3.31 -20.25
CA LEU A 98 -4.20 3.56 -18.82
C LEU A 98 -4.80 2.41 -18.02
N ARG A 99 -5.95 1.88 -18.45
CA ARG A 99 -6.56 0.70 -17.82
C ARG A 99 -5.65 -0.53 -17.91
N ALA A 100 -5.05 -0.75 -19.09
CA ALA A 100 -4.09 -1.85 -19.27
C ALA A 100 -2.83 -1.64 -18.43
N ALA A 101 -2.35 -0.41 -18.27
CA ALA A 101 -1.23 -0.09 -17.40
C ALA A 101 -1.56 -0.33 -15.91
N ALA A 102 -2.76 0.07 -15.46
CA ALA A 102 -3.24 -0.18 -14.10
C ALA A 102 -3.33 -1.69 -13.82
N GLN A 103 -4.01 -2.44 -14.70
CA GLN A 103 -4.16 -3.89 -14.59
C GLN A 103 -2.82 -4.62 -14.51
N ARG A 104 -1.85 -4.27 -15.36
CA ARG A 104 -0.50 -4.89 -15.34
C ARG A 104 0.27 -4.63 -14.04
N ASN A 105 -0.09 -3.59 -13.30
CA ASN A 105 0.54 -3.24 -12.03
C ASN A 105 -0.36 -3.57 -10.83
N ASP A 106 -1.46 -4.28 -11.06
CA ASP A 106 -2.52 -4.58 -10.10
C ASP A 106 -3.24 -3.34 -9.52
N VAL A 107 -2.97 -2.13 -10.00
CA VAL A 107 -3.62 -0.91 -9.49
C VAL A 107 -5.12 -0.99 -9.77
N VAL A 108 -5.91 -0.83 -8.70
CA VAL A 108 -7.37 -0.93 -8.80
C VAL A 108 -7.92 0.32 -9.48
N VAL A 109 -8.81 0.13 -10.44
CA VAL A 109 -9.56 1.24 -11.03
C VAL A 109 -10.94 1.24 -10.38
N LEU A 110 -11.30 2.33 -9.72
CA LEU A 110 -12.53 2.47 -8.95
C LEU A 110 -13.51 3.42 -9.63
N PRO A 111 -14.82 3.14 -9.61
CA PRO A 111 -15.80 4.06 -10.19
C PRO A 111 -16.00 5.32 -9.32
N HIS A 112 -15.73 5.24 -8.02
CA HIS A 112 -15.87 6.35 -7.06
C HIS A 112 -14.87 6.20 -5.90
N PRO A 113 -14.51 7.28 -5.19
CA PRO A 113 -13.72 7.21 -3.96
C PRO A 113 -14.33 6.27 -2.93
N ARG A 114 -13.48 5.54 -2.20
CA ARG A 114 -13.89 4.67 -1.10
C ARG A 114 -12.85 4.71 0.01
N PRO A 115 -13.28 4.64 1.29
CA PRO A 115 -12.36 4.50 2.41
C PRO A 115 -11.45 3.28 2.23
N THR A 116 -10.18 3.42 2.59
CA THR A 116 -9.21 2.33 2.56
C THR A 116 -8.93 1.84 3.98
N ALA A 117 -8.78 0.53 4.13
CA ALA A 117 -8.54 -0.11 5.42
C ALA A 117 -7.67 -1.35 5.27
N ILE A 118 -6.81 -1.61 6.26
CA ILE A 118 -6.09 -2.88 6.39
C ILE A 118 -7.00 -3.87 7.10
N ILE A 119 -7.49 -4.86 6.36
CA ILE A 119 -8.41 -5.87 6.86
C ILE A 119 -7.72 -7.23 6.80
N ALA A 120 -7.84 -8.03 7.86
CA ALA A 120 -7.38 -9.42 7.84
C ALA A 120 -8.04 -10.19 6.68
N THR A 121 -7.25 -10.97 5.93
CA THR A 121 -7.64 -11.64 4.66
C THR A 121 -7.93 -10.70 3.49
N GLY A 122 -7.99 -9.39 3.73
CA GLY A 122 -8.15 -8.35 2.72
C GLY A 122 -6.95 -8.27 1.77
N ARG A 123 -7.13 -7.52 0.68
CA ARG A 123 -6.06 -7.32 -0.30
C ARG A 123 -4.93 -6.51 0.32
N ALA A 124 -3.69 -6.94 0.09
CA ALA A 124 -2.50 -6.31 0.65
C ALA A 124 -2.07 -5.08 -0.16
N ASP A 125 -2.83 -3.99 0.01
CA ASP A 125 -2.48 -2.67 -0.50
C ASP A 125 -2.06 -1.77 0.68
N LEU A 126 -0.76 -1.55 0.83
CA LEU A 126 -0.16 -0.85 1.98
C LEU A 126 0.70 0.31 1.50
N ALA A 127 0.78 1.37 2.30
CA ALA A 127 1.72 2.45 2.10
C ALA A 127 2.41 2.83 3.41
N VAL A 128 3.65 3.30 3.30
CA VAL A 128 4.40 3.87 4.42
C VAL A 128 4.74 5.31 4.10
N PHE A 129 4.51 6.20 5.06
CA PHE A 129 4.86 7.61 4.98
C PHE A 129 5.76 8.01 6.14
N ASP A 130 6.74 8.86 5.87
CA ASP A 130 7.52 9.49 6.93
C ASP A 130 6.74 10.64 7.61
N ASP A 131 7.38 11.30 8.57
CA ASP A 131 6.83 12.43 9.34
C ASP A 131 6.48 13.65 8.47
N SER A 132 7.10 13.79 7.30
CA SER A 132 6.78 14.83 6.31
C SER A 132 5.59 14.48 5.41
N GLY A 133 5.04 13.26 5.54
CA GLY A 133 4.02 12.73 4.64
C GLY A 133 4.57 12.22 3.31
N THR A 134 5.90 12.05 3.20
CA THR A 134 6.53 11.54 1.99
C THR A 134 6.45 10.02 1.94
N CYS A 135 6.00 9.48 0.81
CA CYS A 135 5.91 8.02 0.65
C CYS A 135 7.31 7.37 0.65
N MET A 136 7.46 6.38 1.53
CA MET A 136 8.67 5.58 1.73
C MET A 136 8.58 4.22 1.05
N ALA A 137 7.40 3.60 1.06
CA ALA A 137 7.16 2.32 0.43
C ALA A 137 5.70 2.16 0.03
N THR A 138 5.48 1.42 -1.06
CA THR A 138 4.13 1.03 -1.51
C THR A 138 4.12 -0.45 -1.80
N VAL A 139 3.17 -1.14 -1.19
CA VAL A 139 2.82 -2.53 -1.46
C VAL A 139 1.50 -2.53 -2.22
N CYS A 140 1.48 -3.09 -3.42
CA CYS A 140 0.28 -3.22 -4.25
C CYS A 140 0.05 -4.71 -4.52
N ALA A 141 -1.12 -5.23 -4.15
CA ALA A 141 -1.43 -6.66 -4.21
C ALA A 141 -0.32 -7.54 -3.61
N GLY A 142 0.21 -7.13 -2.46
CA GLY A 142 1.28 -7.82 -1.73
C GLY A 142 2.69 -7.71 -2.34
N ARG A 143 2.84 -7.02 -3.48
CA ARG A 143 4.15 -6.76 -4.10
C ARG A 143 4.69 -5.41 -3.65
N LEU A 144 5.92 -5.38 -3.13
CA LEU A 144 6.64 -4.13 -2.87
C LEU A 144 7.03 -3.49 -4.21
N VAL A 145 6.23 -2.53 -4.68
CA VAL A 145 6.35 -1.88 -6.01
C VAL A 145 7.10 -0.56 -5.96
N HIS A 146 7.13 0.09 -4.80
CA HIS A 146 7.93 1.28 -4.56
C HIS A 146 8.68 1.14 -3.23
N ARG A 147 9.93 1.60 -3.24
CA ARG A 147 10.75 1.84 -2.06
C ARG A 147 11.64 3.04 -2.35
N ARG A 148 11.58 4.05 -1.50
CA ARG A 148 12.54 5.15 -1.47
C ARG A 148 13.81 4.68 -0.75
N ARG A 149 14.97 5.11 -1.26
CA ARG A 149 16.28 4.74 -0.71
C ARG A 149 16.67 5.70 0.40
#